data_AF-A0A7X6A7D0-F1
#
_entry.id   AF-A0A7X6A7D0-F1
#
_cell.length_a   1.000
_cell.length_b   1.000
_cell.length_c   1.000
_cell.angle_alpha   90.00
_cell.angle_beta   90.00
_cell.angle_gamma   90.00
#
_symmetry.space_group_name_H-M   'P 1'
#
loop_
_entity.id
_entity.type
_entity.pdbx_description
1 polymer ?
#
loop_
_entity_poly.entity_id
_entity_poly.type
_entity_poly.pdbx_seq_one_letter_code
_entity_poly.pdbx_strand_id
1 'polypeptide(L)' 'PVVYERGEGALLWDVEGNEYIDGLSSLWNVAVGHGRAELAEAAKEQMEVLAFSNSYAGYANVPSIQLAA' A
#
# COMPACT_ATOMS: atom_id res chain seq x y z
N PRO A 1 -1.98 -22.97 9.78
CA PRO A 1 -2.45 -21.78 9.04
C PRO A 1 -1.36 -21.37 8.07
N VAL A 2 -1.68 -20.87 6.87
CA VAL A 2 -0.66 -20.26 6.00
C VAL A 2 -0.35 -18.88 6.56
N VAL A 3 0.92 -18.59 6.82
CA VAL A 3 1.38 -17.31 7.37
C VAL A 3 2.30 -16.67 6.35
N TYR A 4 1.83 -15.63 5.66
CA TYR A 4 2.61 -14.92 4.64
C TYR A 4 3.62 -13.96 5.30
N GLU A 5 4.86 -13.95 4.79
CA GLU A 5 5.93 -13.06 5.27
C GLU A 5 6.41 -12.06 4.21
N ARG A 6 6.24 -12.37 2.92
CA ARG A 6 6.74 -11.53 1.82
C ARG A 6 5.78 -11.58 0.63
N GLY A 7 5.74 -10.50 -0.13
CA GLY A 7 5.08 -10.45 -1.44
C GLY A 7 5.82 -9.55 -2.41
N GLU A 8 5.75 -9.89 -3.70
CA GLU A 8 6.43 -9.20 -4.79
C GLU A 8 5.66 -9.45 -6.09
N GLY A 9 5.19 -8.39 -6.75
CA GLY A 9 4.35 -8.53 -7.94
C GLY A 9 3.08 -9.33 -7.64
N ALA A 10 2.86 -10.43 -8.37
CA ALA A 10 1.70 -11.31 -8.17
C ALA A 10 2.01 -12.51 -7.24
N LEU A 11 3.13 -12.50 -6.53
CA LEU A 11 3.59 -13.63 -5.73
C LEU A 11 3.56 -13.32 -4.23
N LEU A 12 3.32 -14.37 -3.44
CA LEU A 12 3.37 -14.39 -1.99
C LEU A 12 4.28 -15.54 -1.53
N TRP A 13 5.03 -15.32 -0.44
CA TRP A 13 5.81 -16.36 0.23
C TRP A 13 5.35 -16.49 1.68
N ASP A 14 5.17 -17.72 2.13
CA ASP A 14 4.93 -18.03 3.54
C ASP A 14 6.24 -18.15 4.34
N VAL A 15 6.12 -18.20 5.66
CA VAL A 15 7.25 -18.36 6.60
C VAL A 15 7.98 -19.70 6.48
N GLU A 16 7.43 -20.66 5.71
CA GLU A 16 8.08 -21.94 5.42
C GLU A 16 8.84 -21.90 4.08
N GLY A 17 8.77 -20.78 3.34
CA GLY A 17 9.44 -20.56 2.07
C GLY A 17 8.63 -21.00 0.85
N ASN A 18 7.37 -21.42 1.02
CA ASN A 18 6.52 -21.80 -0.10
C ASN A 18 6.06 -20.56 -0.89
N GLU A 19 6.10 -20.64 -2.21
CA GLU A 19 5.66 -19.58 -3.12
C GLU A 19 4.24 -19.83 -3.64
N TYR A 20 3.45 -18.77 -3.73
CA TYR A 20 2.06 -18.79 -4.19
C TYR A 20 1.82 -17.68 -5.21
N ILE A 21 1.06 -17.97 -6.26
CA ILE A 21 0.47 -16.95 -7.12
C ILE A 21 -0.77 -16.40 -6.43
N ASP A 22 -0.81 -15.09 -6.20
CA ASP A 22 -1.98 -14.37 -5.71
C ASP A 22 -2.99 -14.15 -6.86
N GLY A 23 -3.73 -15.21 -7.19
CA GLY A 23 -4.72 -15.20 -8.27
C GLY A 23 -5.96 -14.32 -8.02
N LEU A 24 -6.13 -13.77 -6.81
CA LEU A 24 -7.28 -12.93 -6.45
C LEU A 24 -6.90 -11.50 -6.09
N SER A 25 -5.62 -11.13 -6.22
CA SER A 25 -5.11 -9.85 -5.67
C SER A 25 -5.51 -9.69 -4.20
N SER A 26 -5.36 -10.78 -3.46
CA SER A 26 -5.79 -11.01 -2.08
C SER A 26 -7.30 -10.86 -1.94
N LEU A 27 -7.78 -9.75 -1.39
CA LEU A 27 -9.19 -9.41 -1.38
C LEU A 27 -9.48 -8.34 -2.43
N TRP A 28 -9.10 -8.63 -3.68
CA TRP A 28 -9.34 -7.77 -4.86
C TRP A 28 -8.75 -6.35 -4.75
N ASN A 29 -7.79 -6.13 -3.85
CA ASN A 29 -7.30 -4.79 -3.50
C ASN A 29 -5.81 -4.56 -3.82
N VAL A 30 -5.04 -5.60 -4.11
CA VAL A 30 -3.61 -5.47 -4.48
C VAL A 30 -3.43 -5.36 -5.99
N ALA A 31 -4.11 -4.37 -6.60
CA ALA A 31 -4.19 -4.26 -8.06
C ALA A 31 -2.84 -3.97 -8.76
N VAL A 32 -1.88 -3.37 -8.05
CA VAL A 32 -0.56 -2.99 -8.59
C VAL A 32 0.57 -3.92 -8.14
N GLY A 33 0.21 -5.07 -7.56
CA GLY A 33 1.13 -6.06 -7.02
C GLY A 33 1.66 -5.74 -5.62
N HIS A 34 2.23 -6.75 -4.98
CA HIS A 34 2.83 -6.68 -3.66
C HIS A 34 4.23 -6.06 -3.71
N GLY A 35 4.70 -5.54 -2.58
CA GLY A 35 6.10 -5.10 -2.42
C GLY A 35 6.48 -3.81 -3.17
N ARG A 36 5.52 -2.93 -3.48
CA ARG A 36 5.77 -1.69 -4.22
C ARG A 36 6.48 -0.64 -3.35
N ALA A 37 7.82 -0.63 -3.39
CA ALA A 37 8.66 0.30 -2.63
C ALA A 37 8.30 1.78 -2.88
N GLU A 38 7.92 2.14 -4.11
CA GLU A 38 7.46 3.48 -4.47
C GLU A 38 6.26 3.95 -3.62
N LEU A 39 5.27 3.07 -3.38
CA LEU A 39 4.10 3.41 -2.55
C LEU A 39 4.48 3.55 -1.07
N ALA A 40 5.40 2.71 -0.60
CA ALA A 40 5.89 2.78 0.77
C ALA A 40 6.66 4.08 1.02
N GLU A 41 7.52 4.50 0.09
CA GLU A 41 8.26 5.77 0.22
C GLU A 41 7.33 6.97 0.13
N ALA A 42 6.39 7.02 -0.82
CA ALA A 42 5.42 8.12 -0.92
C ALA A 42 4.57 8.27 0.37
N ALA A 43 4.16 7.15 0.98
CA ALA A 43 3.45 7.16 2.25
C ALA A 43 4.33 7.67 3.39
N LYS A 44 5.59 7.19 3.48
CA LYS A 44 6.56 7.59 4.49
C LYS A 44 6.87 9.09 4.41
N GLU A 45 7.21 9.59 3.22
CA GLU A 45 7.51 11.02 2.99
C GLU A 45 6.36 11.91 3.48
N GLN A 46 5.12 11.56 3.11
CA GLN A 46 3.96 12.31 3.57
C GLN A 46 3.74 12.20 5.08
N MET A 47 4.00 11.05 5.70
CA MET A 47 3.88 10.88 7.15
C MET A 47 4.92 11.69 7.94
N GLU A 48 6.13 11.83 7.43
CA GLU A 48 7.19 12.65 8.02
C GLU A 48 6.86 14.16 7.97
N VAL A 49 6.20 14.60 6.89
CA VAL A 49 5.76 16.00 6.72
C VAL A 49 4.49 16.29 7.51
N LEU A 50 3.46 15.45 7.33
CA LEU A 50 2.13 15.59 7.92
C LEU A 50 1.36 14.27 7.82
N ALA A 51 1.45 13.43 8.86
CA ALA A 51 0.75 12.15 8.92
C ALA A 51 -0.79 12.27 8.92
N PHE A 52 -1.33 13.35 9.52
CA PHE A 52 -2.76 13.58 9.53
C PHE A 52 -3.11 15.05 9.74
N SER A 53 -4.08 15.53 8.97
CA SER A 53 -4.88 16.71 9.25
C SER A 53 -6.32 16.41 8.88
N ASN A 54 -7.28 17.02 9.57
CA ASN A 54 -8.68 16.93 9.15
C ASN A 54 -8.92 17.75 7.87
N SER A 55 -9.97 17.41 7.12
CA SER A 55 -10.38 18.13 5.89
C SER A 55 -11.72 18.85 6.05
N TYR A 56 -12.07 19.28 7.27
CA TYR A 56 -13.30 20.03 7.53
C TYR A 56 -13.10 21.53 7.27
N ALA A 57 -14.22 22.25 7.12
CA ALA A 57 -14.26 23.73 7.12
C ALA A 57 -13.25 24.41 6.18
N GLY A 58 -13.02 23.84 4.98
CA GLY A 58 -12.12 24.39 3.97
C GLY A 58 -10.65 24.06 4.18
N TYR A 59 -10.31 23.21 5.15
CA TYR A 59 -8.96 22.68 5.32
C TYR A 59 -8.69 21.56 4.33
N ALA A 60 -7.46 21.51 3.83
CA ALA A 60 -6.98 20.48 2.93
C ALA A 60 -5.47 20.30 3.10
N ASN A 61 -4.94 19.22 2.53
CA ASN A 61 -3.50 19.03 2.36
C ASN A 61 -3.15 18.90 0.87
N VAL A 62 -1.90 19.18 0.54
CA VAL A 62 -1.43 19.21 -0.86
C VAL A 62 -1.73 17.89 -1.60
N PRO A 63 -1.42 16.69 -1.05
CA PRO A 63 -1.74 15.44 -1.72
C PRO A 63 -3.23 15.24 -2.01
N SER A 64 -4.12 15.63 -1.08
CA SER A 64 -5.56 15.51 -1.26
C SER A 64 -6.11 16.40 -2.38
N ILE A 65 -5.52 17.58 -2.57
CA ILE A 65 -5.87 18.49 -3.67
C ILE A 65 -5.38 17.92 -4.99
N GLN A 66 -4.14 17.40 -5.04
CA GLN A 66 -3.56 16.79 -6.23
C GLN A 66 -4.33 15.56 -6.70
N LEU A 67 -4.80 14.72 -5.77
CA LEU A 67 -5.59 13.52 -6.08
C LEU A 67 -6.99 13.85 -6.66
N ALA A 68 -7.56 15.00 -6.30
CA ALA A 68 -8.90 15.40 -6.75
C ALA A 68 -8.91 16.04 -8.14
N ALA A 69 -7.75 16.47 -8.66
CA ALA A 69 -7.58 17.09 -9.96
C ALA A 69 -7.62 16.06 -11.10
#